data_AF-A0A9Q0U2J8-F1
#
_entry.id   AF-A0A9Q0U2J8-F1
#
_cell.length_a   1.000
_cell.length_b   1.000
_cell.length_c   1.000
_cell.angle_alpha   90.00
_cell.angle_beta   90.00
_cell.angle_gamma   90.00
#
_symmetry.space_group_name_H-M   'P 1'
#
loop_
_entity.id
_entity.type
_entity.pdbx_description
1 polymer ?
#
loop_
_entity_poly.entity_id
_entity_poly.type
_entity_poly.pdbx_seq_one_letter_code
_entity_poly.pdbx_strand_id
1 'polypeptide(L)'
;MDDCEILCEAAKNGDVEKVKCLINSGIDVTYFDSNGLTPLMHAAKHGHAAIVKDLLEAGAPWNALSPSNISAGDFAMEAGQQDAFETLLNAGIQSELILGTIARKEKSGSGFGENYLEDRVSFSEDKIMDSDSKAIMMAWEKPLMEAHAKAVCSGGGHILNIGFGMGLVDAAIQQYNPVMHTIVEAHPEVYERMIRSGWGEKDNVKIVFGRWQDVLSQLGTYDGIFFDTYGEYYEDLREFHQHLPALLKPGGIYSFFNGLCGGNAFFHVVYCNLVSLEMQHLGYSTQLIPLPVKDCLGEEVWQGVRHKYWQLDTYYLPVCQSIEDS
;
A
#
# COMPACT_ATOMS: atom_id res chain seq x y z
N MET A 1 -32.93 -14.82 23.47
CA MET A 1 -32.01 -13.97 22.68
C MET A 1 -30.71 -14.73 22.69
N ASP A 2 -30.13 -14.99 21.52
CA ASP A 2 -28.86 -15.70 21.40
C ASP A 2 -27.77 -14.92 22.14
N ASP A 3 -26.85 -15.59 22.83
CA ASP A 3 -25.82 -14.91 23.65
C ASP A 3 -24.93 -14.03 22.77
N CYS A 4 -24.70 -14.41 21.51
CA CYS A 4 -23.97 -13.60 20.52
C CYS A 4 -24.71 -12.31 20.16
N GLU A 5 -26.04 -12.35 20.07
CA GLU A 5 -26.87 -11.16 19.87
C GLU A 5 -26.81 -10.24 21.10
N ILE A 6 -26.75 -10.83 22.29
CA ILE A 6 -26.59 -10.09 23.56
C ILE A 6 -25.24 -9.36 23.59
N LEU A 7 -24.17 -9.96 23.06
CA LEU A 7 -22.86 -9.32 22.94
C LEU A 7 -22.89 -8.10 22.03
N CYS A 8 -23.52 -8.18 20.86
CA CYS A 8 -23.70 -7.04 19.96
C CYS A 8 -24.44 -5.89 20.64
N GLU A 9 -25.54 -6.18 21.34
CA GLU A 9 -26.33 -5.17 22.05
C GLU A 9 -25.56 -4.56 23.25
N ALA A 10 -24.79 -5.36 23.99
CA ALA A 10 -23.93 -4.88 25.06
C ALA A 10 -22.82 -3.95 24.52
N ALA A 11 -22.17 -4.37 23.43
CA ALA A 11 -21.13 -3.60 22.76
C ALA A 11 -21.65 -2.27 22.23
N LYS A 12 -22.85 -2.27 21.62
CA LYS A 12 -23.53 -1.06 21.14
C LYS A 12 -23.88 -0.09 22.27
N ASN A 13 -24.36 -0.59 23.40
CA ASN A 13 -24.81 0.22 24.54
C ASN A 13 -23.68 0.66 25.48
N GLY A 14 -22.44 0.20 25.27
CA GLY A 14 -21.32 0.57 26.14
C GLY A 14 -21.28 -0.19 27.47
N ASP A 15 -21.92 -1.36 27.56
CA ASP A 15 -21.96 -2.17 28.78
C ASP A 15 -20.68 -3.01 28.95
N VAL A 16 -19.61 -2.35 29.42
CA VAL A 16 -18.26 -2.93 29.57
C VAL A 16 -18.28 -4.20 30.42
N GLU A 17 -18.96 -4.18 31.58
CA GLU A 17 -18.98 -5.32 32.50
C GLU A 17 -19.66 -6.53 31.88
N LYS A 18 -20.76 -6.31 31.15
CA LYS A 18 -21.46 -7.39 30.45
C LYS A 18 -20.65 -7.94 29.30
N VAL A 19 -19.98 -7.09 28.50
CA VAL A 19 -19.07 -7.55 27.45
C VAL A 19 -17.97 -8.43 28.04
N LYS A 20 -17.30 -7.98 29.11
CA LYS A 20 -16.25 -8.77 29.77
C LYS A 20 -16.78 -10.10 30.30
N CYS A 21 -17.96 -10.11 30.90
CA CYS A 21 -18.59 -11.33 31.39
C CYS A 21 -18.82 -12.34 30.25
N LEU A 22 -19.32 -11.89 29.11
CA LEU A 22 -19.58 -12.72 27.93
C LEU A 22 -18.27 -13.22 27.28
N ILE A 23 -17.26 -12.36 27.14
CA ILE A 23 -15.92 -12.75 26.66
C ILE A 23 -15.36 -13.86 27.57
N ASN A 24 -15.45 -13.70 28.89
CA ASN A 24 -14.96 -14.68 29.85
C ASN A 24 -15.74 -16.01 29.84
N SER A 25 -16.97 -16.04 29.31
CA SER A 25 -17.70 -17.28 29.11
C SER A 25 -17.33 -18.01 27.80
N GLY A 26 -16.37 -17.49 27.03
CA GLY A 26 -15.90 -18.11 25.79
C GLY A 26 -16.81 -17.87 24.60
N ILE A 27 -17.56 -16.78 24.60
CA ILE A 27 -18.45 -16.41 23.50
C ILE A 27 -17.68 -16.15 22.20
N ASP A 28 -18.33 -16.38 21.06
CA ASP A 28 -17.78 -16.02 19.76
C ASP A 28 -17.82 -14.50 19.54
N VAL A 29 -16.66 -13.86 19.58
CA VAL A 29 -16.48 -12.42 19.31
C VAL A 29 -16.46 -12.09 17.81
N THR A 30 -16.48 -13.09 16.94
CA THR A 30 -16.46 -12.95 15.47
C THR A 30 -17.85 -13.01 14.83
N TYR A 31 -18.90 -13.19 15.65
CA TYR A 31 -20.29 -13.27 15.21
C TYR A 31 -20.74 -12.02 14.43
N PHE A 32 -21.62 -12.25 13.45
CA PHE A 32 -22.31 -11.20 12.69
C PHE A 32 -23.80 -11.22 13.05
N ASP A 33 -24.33 -10.07 13.47
CA ASP A 33 -25.75 -9.91 13.76
C ASP A 33 -26.62 -9.92 12.49
N SER A 34 -27.93 -9.76 12.68
CA SER A 34 -28.89 -9.68 11.58
C SER A 34 -28.69 -8.48 10.62
N ASN A 35 -27.91 -7.48 11.02
CA ASN A 35 -27.51 -6.34 10.19
C ASN A 35 -26.17 -6.58 9.48
N GLY A 36 -25.52 -7.73 9.70
CA GLY A 36 -24.19 -8.02 9.19
C GLY A 36 -23.09 -7.23 9.91
N LEU A 37 -23.27 -6.88 11.19
CA LEU A 37 -22.29 -6.17 12.00
C LEU A 37 -21.75 -7.07 13.11
N THR A 38 -20.45 -6.95 13.38
CA THR A 38 -19.81 -7.61 14.52
C THR A 38 -19.95 -6.78 15.80
N PRO A 39 -19.76 -7.38 16.99
CA PRO A 39 -19.66 -6.62 18.24
C PRO A 39 -18.63 -5.48 18.17
N LEU A 40 -17.50 -5.73 17.48
CA LEU A 40 -16.43 -4.75 17.31
C LEU A 40 -16.89 -3.54 16.49
N MET A 41 -17.65 -3.78 15.40
CA MET A 41 -18.23 -2.70 14.60
C MET A 41 -19.24 -1.86 15.40
N HIS A 42 -20.09 -2.51 16.21
CA HIS A 42 -21.02 -1.80 17.08
C HIS A 42 -20.31 -0.93 18.12
N ALA A 43 -19.31 -1.47 18.81
CA ALA A 43 -18.51 -0.73 19.78
C ALA A 43 -17.78 0.46 19.14
N ALA A 44 -17.17 0.24 17.97
CA ALA A 44 -16.43 1.26 17.24
C ALA A 44 -17.34 2.41 16.76
N LYS A 45 -18.49 2.09 16.17
CA LYS A 45 -19.49 3.06 15.69
C LYS A 45 -20.00 3.98 16.80
N HIS A 46 -20.08 3.48 18.04
CA HIS A 46 -20.60 4.25 19.19
C HIS A 46 -19.49 4.79 20.11
N GLY A 47 -18.22 4.63 19.74
CA GLY A 47 -17.08 5.21 20.46
C GLY A 47 -16.70 4.52 21.76
N HIS A 48 -17.12 3.27 21.96
CA HIS A 48 -16.82 2.52 23.18
C HIS A 48 -15.41 1.92 23.13
N ALA A 49 -14.39 2.77 23.18
CA ALA A 49 -12.97 2.38 23.01
C ALA A 49 -12.51 1.29 23.99
N ALA A 50 -13.01 1.29 25.23
CA ALA A 50 -12.72 0.23 26.20
C ALA A 50 -13.23 -1.15 25.72
N ILE A 51 -14.44 -1.20 25.16
CA ILE A 51 -15.04 -2.43 24.61
C ILE A 51 -14.31 -2.85 23.33
N VAL A 52 -13.95 -1.88 22.47
CA VAL A 52 -13.12 -2.13 21.28
C VAL A 52 -11.84 -2.85 21.69
N LYS A 53 -11.14 -2.34 22.70
CA LYS A 53 -9.93 -2.97 23.25
C LYS A 53 -10.21 -4.38 23.78
N ASP A 54 -11.22 -4.56 24.62
CA ASP A 54 -11.56 -5.87 25.20
C ASP A 54 -11.86 -6.92 24.11
N LEU A 55 -12.59 -6.53 23.05
CA LEU A 55 -12.91 -7.40 21.92
C LEU A 55 -11.68 -7.76 21.08
N LEU A 56 -10.79 -6.80 20.82
CA LEU A 56 -9.53 -7.04 20.11
C LEU A 56 -8.62 -8.00 20.89
N GLU A 57 -8.48 -7.81 22.21
CA GLU A 57 -7.72 -8.70 23.09
C GLU A 57 -8.32 -10.11 23.16
N ALA A 58 -9.64 -10.24 22.97
CA ALA A 58 -10.34 -11.51 22.86
C ALA A 58 -10.22 -12.17 21.46
N GLY A 59 -9.53 -11.54 20.51
CA GLY A 59 -9.30 -12.09 19.17
C GLY A 59 -10.33 -11.68 18.12
N ALA A 60 -11.14 -10.65 18.36
CA ALA A 60 -12.00 -10.10 17.32
C ALA A 60 -11.14 -9.53 16.17
N PRO A 61 -11.40 -9.93 14.91
CA PRO A 61 -10.62 -9.45 13.77
C PRO A 61 -10.86 -7.96 13.52
N TRP A 62 -9.80 -7.16 13.63
CA TRP A 62 -9.86 -5.71 13.33
C TRP A 62 -10.24 -5.43 11.86
N ASN A 63 -9.96 -6.38 10.97
CA ASN A 63 -10.17 -6.31 9.53
C ASN A 63 -11.45 -7.04 9.05
N ALA A 64 -12.38 -7.39 9.95
CA ALA A 64 -13.69 -7.88 9.51
C ALA A 64 -14.45 -6.78 8.75
N LEU A 65 -15.21 -7.21 7.74
CA LEU A 65 -15.97 -6.34 6.85
C LEU A 65 -17.45 -6.70 6.91
N SER A 66 -18.29 -5.67 7.01
CA SER A 66 -19.73 -5.79 6.83
C SER A 66 -20.07 -6.14 5.36
N PRO A 67 -21.32 -6.54 5.05
CA PRO A 67 -21.76 -6.75 3.67
C PRO A 67 -21.54 -5.57 2.72
N SER A 68 -21.42 -4.35 3.27
CA SER A 68 -21.14 -3.11 2.52
C SER A 68 -19.64 -2.77 2.43
N ASN A 69 -18.75 -3.70 2.78
CA ASN A 69 -17.28 -3.51 2.77
C ASN A 69 -16.78 -2.43 3.76
N ILE A 70 -17.51 -2.21 4.86
CA ILE A 70 -17.17 -1.25 5.92
C ILE A 70 -16.60 -2.02 7.12
N SER A 71 -15.41 -1.63 7.59
CA SER A 71 -14.74 -2.19 8.76
C SER A 71 -15.14 -1.47 10.06
N ALA A 72 -14.74 -2.00 11.22
CA ALA A 72 -14.91 -1.30 12.49
C ALA A 72 -14.22 0.07 12.51
N GLY A 73 -13.04 0.19 11.89
CA GLY A 73 -12.31 1.46 11.82
C GLY A 73 -12.99 2.50 10.93
N ASP A 74 -13.59 2.06 9.82
CA ASP A 74 -14.41 2.93 8.97
C ASP A 74 -15.63 3.47 9.76
N PHE A 75 -16.33 2.62 10.51
CA PHE A 75 -17.44 3.06 11.37
C PHE A 75 -17.00 4.06 12.44
N ALA A 76 -15.85 3.84 13.09
CA ALA A 76 -15.32 4.78 14.07
C ALA A 76 -15.00 6.14 13.42
N MET A 77 -14.38 6.12 12.23
CA MET A 77 -14.04 7.33 11.48
C MET A 77 -15.29 8.10 11.05
N GLU A 78 -16.26 7.43 10.41
CA GLU A 78 -17.53 8.05 9.96
C GLU A 78 -18.34 8.67 11.11
N ALA A 79 -18.29 8.04 12.29
CA ALA A 79 -18.98 8.52 13.48
C ALA A 79 -18.16 9.53 14.31
N GLY A 80 -16.94 9.89 13.89
CA GLY A 80 -16.06 10.84 14.59
C GLY A 80 -15.51 10.33 15.92
N GLN A 81 -15.40 9.01 16.10
CA GLN A 81 -15.03 8.34 17.34
C GLN A 81 -13.51 8.13 17.43
N GLN A 82 -12.78 9.19 17.76
CA GLN A 82 -11.31 9.22 17.70
C GLN A 82 -10.64 8.15 18.56
N ASP A 83 -11.00 7.99 19.84
CA ASP A 83 -10.35 7.02 20.73
C ASP A 83 -10.52 5.57 20.26
N ALA A 84 -11.71 5.24 19.73
CA ALA A 84 -12.00 3.94 19.16
C ALA A 84 -11.20 3.71 17.87
N PHE A 85 -11.12 4.73 17.02
CA PHE A 85 -10.32 4.71 15.79
C PHE A 85 -8.84 4.49 16.08
N GLU A 86 -8.26 5.25 17.02
CA GLU A 86 -6.84 5.12 17.41
C GLU A 86 -6.55 3.73 17.99
N THR A 87 -7.46 3.18 18.80
CA THR A 87 -7.32 1.83 19.34
C THR A 87 -7.29 0.78 18.22
N LEU A 88 -8.19 0.89 17.24
CA LEU A 88 -8.25 -0.01 16.09
C LEU A 88 -7.01 0.12 15.19
N LEU A 89 -6.56 1.35 14.94
CA LEU A 89 -5.39 1.64 14.11
C LEU A 89 -4.14 1.00 14.72
N ASN A 90 -3.93 1.20 16.03
CA ASN A 90 -2.81 0.61 16.75
C ASN A 90 -2.85 -0.92 16.73
N ALA A 91 -4.04 -1.52 16.91
CA ALA A 91 -4.21 -2.97 16.83
C ALA A 91 -3.94 -3.53 15.42
N GLY A 92 -4.38 -2.81 14.38
CA GLY A 92 -4.11 -3.17 12.98
C GLY A 92 -2.61 -3.16 12.69
N ILE A 93 -1.91 -2.07 13.02
CA ILE A 93 -0.45 -1.95 12.85
C ILE A 93 0.28 -3.06 13.61
N GLN A 94 -0.07 -3.30 14.87
CA GLN A 94 0.56 -4.34 15.68
C GLN A 94 0.35 -5.73 15.08
N SER A 95 -0.84 -6.02 14.59
CA SER A 95 -1.16 -7.29 13.95
C SER A 95 -0.30 -7.50 12.70
N GLU A 96 -0.21 -6.50 11.82
CA GLU A 96 0.59 -6.57 10.59
C GLU A 96 2.10 -6.73 10.87
N LEU A 97 2.64 -6.04 11.89
CA LEU A 97 4.03 -6.22 12.31
C LEU A 97 4.34 -7.66 12.78
N ILE A 98 3.40 -8.27 13.51
CA ILE A 98 3.53 -9.66 13.97
C ILE A 98 3.44 -10.61 12.78
N LEU A 99 2.43 -10.44 11.92
CA LEU A 99 2.24 -11.27 10.73
C LEU A 99 3.43 -11.20 9.78
N GLY A 100 3.95 -10.01 9.51
CA GLY A 100 5.18 -9.83 8.72
C GLY A 100 6.37 -10.55 9.35
N THR A 101 6.49 -10.54 10.69
CA THR A 101 7.56 -11.27 11.40
C THR A 101 7.46 -12.78 11.20
N ILE A 102 6.25 -13.33 11.16
CA ILE A 102 6.01 -14.75 10.89
C ILE A 102 6.34 -15.06 9.43
N ALA A 103 5.81 -14.27 8.49
CA ALA A 103 6.05 -14.45 7.05
C ALA A 103 7.55 -14.43 6.70
N ARG A 104 8.34 -13.57 7.36
CA ARG A 104 9.82 -13.53 7.21
C ARG A 104 10.51 -14.82 7.63
N LYS A 105 10.05 -15.49 8.69
CA LYS A 105 10.62 -16.77 9.11
C LYS A 105 10.36 -17.86 8.07
N GLU A 106 9.18 -17.82 7.45
CA GLU A 106 8.76 -18.79 6.43
C GLU A 106 9.42 -18.55 5.06
N LYS A 107 9.63 -17.29 4.65
CA LYS A 107 10.32 -16.91 3.38
C LYS A 107 11.75 -17.45 3.27
N SER A 108 12.38 -17.90 4.36
CA SER A 108 13.70 -18.56 4.32
C SER A 108 13.73 -19.91 3.58
N GLY A 109 12.59 -20.39 3.04
CA GLY A 109 12.49 -21.70 2.35
C GLY A 109 11.77 -21.76 0.98
N SER A 110 11.24 -20.67 0.40
CA SER A 110 10.51 -20.77 -0.89
C SER A 110 10.48 -19.48 -1.70
N GLY A 111 10.93 -19.54 -2.96
CA GLY A 111 10.88 -18.46 -3.95
C GLY A 111 9.47 -18.21 -4.49
N PHE A 112 8.65 -17.50 -3.72
CA PHE A 112 7.43 -16.89 -4.23
C PHE A 112 7.78 -15.54 -4.86
N GLY A 113 7.53 -15.40 -6.16
CA GLY A 113 7.80 -14.18 -6.93
C GLY A 113 8.19 -14.40 -8.39
N GLU A 114 8.36 -15.65 -8.85
CA GLU A 114 8.80 -15.93 -10.24
C GLU A 114 7.66 -16.01 -11.25
N ASN A 115 6.42 -16.31 -10.83
CA ASN A 115 5.33 -16.59 -11.76
C ASN A 115 4.94 -15.39 -12.64
N TYR A 116 5.03 -14.15 -12.14
CA TYR A 116 4.59 -12.98 -12.92
C TYR A 116 5.53 -12.65 -14.09
N LEU A 117 6.79 -13.12 -14.05
CA LEU A 117 7.77 -12.90 -15.11
C LEU A 117 7.57 -13.83 -16.30
N GLU A 118 6.87 -14.95 -16.09
CA GLU A 118 6.50 -15.91 -17.12
C GLU A 118 5.12 -15.62 -17.73
N ASP A 119 4.31 -14.81 -17.04
CA ASP A 119 2.98 -14.42 -17.49
C ASP A 119 3.07 -13.50 -18.71
N ARG A 120 2.20 -13.73 -19.69
CA ARG A 120 2.07 -12.82 -20.84
C ARG A 120 1.35 -11.57 -20.42
N VAL A 121 1.76 -10.43 -20.99
CA VAL A 121 1.08 -9.15 -20.78
C VAL A 121 0.44 -8.66 -22.06
N SER A 122 -0.74 -8.07 -21.89
CA SER A 122 -1.46 -7.40 -22.97
C SER A 122 -1.32 -5.89 -22.81
N PHE A 123 -1.15 -5.20 -23.93
CA PHE A 123 -0.93 -3.76 -23.98
C PHE A 123 -2.05 -3.10 -24.78
N SER A 124 -2.65 -2.06 -24.20
CA SER A 124 -3.48 -1.10 -24.90
C SER A 124 -2.92 0.31 -24.74
N GLU A 125 -3.64 1.31 -25.26
CA GLU A 125 -3.33 2.72 -25.03
C GLU A 125 -3.48 3.11 -23.55
N ASP A 126 -4.45 2.52 -22.86
CA ASP A 126 -4.91 2.92 -21.54
C ASP A 126 -4.48 1.97 -20.40
N LYS A 127 -4.01 0.75 -20.69
CA LYS A 127 -3.61 -0.21 -19.64
C LYS A 127 -2.60 -1.26 -20.10
N ILE A 128 -1.93 -1.84 -19.11
CA ILE A 128 -1.23 -3.13 -19.20
C ILE A 128 -2.01 -4.12 -18.34
N MET A 129 -2.25 -5.33 -18.83
CA MET A 129 -2.89 -6.39 -18.05
C MET A 129 -2.13 -7.71 -18.15
N ASP A 130 -2.20 -8.50 -17.09
CA ASP A 130 -1.75 -9.88 -17.09
C ASP A 130 -2.71 -10.80 -17.89
N SER A 131 -2.37 -12.08 -17.96
CA SER A 131 -3.17 -13.10 -18.65
C SER A 131 -4.55 -13.36 -18.00
N ASP A 132 -4.72 -12.96 -16.73
CA ASP A 132 -5.94 -13.08 -15.93
C ASP A 132 -6.84 -11.83 -16.00
N SER A 133 -6.51 -10.85 -16.86
CA SER A 133 -7.18 -9.55 -16.96
C SER A 133 -7.13 -8.72 -15.67
N LYS A 134 -6.09 -8.90 -14.85
CA LYS A 134 -5.75 -7.98 -13.77
C LYS A 134 -4.92 -6.85 -14.35
N ALA A 135 -5.26 -5.63 -13.96
CA ALA A 135 -4.48 -4.46 -14.33
C ALA A 135 -3.11 -4.50 -13.66
N ILE A 136 -2.06 -4.27 -14.45
CA ILE A 136 -0.68 -4.08 -14.00
C ILE A 136 -0.42 -2.59 -13.78
N MET A 137 -0.76 -1.78 -14.77
CA MET A 137 -0.67 -0.32 -14.72
C MET A 137 -1.75 0.28 -15.62
N MET A 138 -2.29 1.44 -15.25
CA MET A 138 -3.35 2.12 -16.03
C MET A 138 -3.09 3.62 -16.19
N ALA A 139 -3.60 4.19 -17.28
CA ALA A 139 -3.40 5.60 -17.63
C ALA A 139 -3.99 6.60 -16.62
N TRP A 140 -4.97 6.20 -15.79
CA TRP A 140 -5.53 7.08 -14.76
C TRP A 140 -4.49 7.46 -13.68
N GLU A 141 -3.42 6.68 -13.53
CA GLU A 141 -2.33 6.93 -12.59
C GLU A 141 -1.42 8.08 -13.04
N LYS A 142 -1.53 8.54 -14.29
CA LYS A 142 -0.67 9.60 -14.85
C LYS A 142 -0.48 10.82 -13.93
N PRO A 143 -1.53 11.49 -13.38
CA PRO A 143 -1.33 12.59 -12.44
C PRO A 143 -0.56 12.20 -11.17
N LEU A 144 -0.69 10.95 -10.71
CA LEU A 144 0.09 10.44 -9.57
C LEU A 144 1.56 10.32 -9.96
N MET A 145 1.83 9.71 -11.11
CA MET A 145 3.19 9.53 -11.64
C MET A 145 3.89 10.87 -11.89
N GLU A 146 3.17 11.89 -12.38
CA GLU A 146 3.69 13.25 -12.52
C GLU A 146 4.03 13.89 -11.16
N ALA A 147 3.19 13.67 -10.14
CA ALA A 147 3.45 14.16 -8.80
C ALA A 147 4.64 13.44 -8.13
N HIS A 148 4.79 12.14 -8.34
CA HIS A 148 5.94 11.36 -7.90
C HIS A 148 7.24 11.83 -8.58
N ALA A 149 7.22 11.98 -9.91
CA ALA A 149 8.34 12.50 -10.68
C ALA A 149 8.77 13.89 -10.20
N LYS A 150 7.79 14.79 -9.93
CA LYS A 150 8.06 16.11 -9.37
C LYS A 150 8.78 16.04 -8.01
N ALA A 151 8.37 15.11 -7.14
CA ALA A 151 8.99 14.94 -5.84
C ALA A 151 10.43 14.42 -5.98
N VAL A 152 10.64 13.28 -6.65
CA VAL A 152 11.97 12.66 -6.74
C VAL A 152 12.97 13.48 -7.55
N CYS A 153 12.51 14.31 -8.50
CA CYS A 153 13.38 15.15 -9.31
C CYS A 153 13.68 16.53 -8.69
N SER A 154 13.18 16.87 -7.49
CA SER A 154 13.33 18.25 -6.98
C SER A 154 14.79 18.68 -6.74
N GLY A 155 15.68 17.72 -6.46
CA GLY A 155 17.13 17.95 -6.35
C GLY A 155 17.89 17.88 -7.67
N GLY A 156 17.24 17.48 -8.77
CA GLY A 156 17.88 17.14 -10.04
C GLY A 156 18.79 15.92 -9.91
N GLY A 157 19.87 15.87 -10.70
CA GLY A 157 20.90 14.84 -10.53
C GLY A 157 20.53 13.47 -11.11
N HIS A 158 20.87 12.41 -10.37
CA HIS A 158 20.71 11.02 -10.78
C HIS A 158 19.42 10.45 -10.18
N ILE A 159 18.51 10.02 -11.04
CA ILE A 159 17.20 9.51 -10.64
C ILE A 159 17.14 8.01 -10.93
N LEU A 160 16.62 7.24 -9.99
CA LEU A 160 16.34 5.81 -10.14
C LEU A 160 14.84 5.59 -10.20
N ASN A 161 14.39 4.79 -11.14
CA ASN A 161 13.09 4.16 -11.16
C ASN A 161 13.24 2.64 -11.05
N ILE A 162 12.48 2.01 -10.16
CA ILE A 162 12.33 0.55 -10.06
C ILE A 162 10.91 0.19 -10.50
N GLY A 163 10.79 -0.43 -11.68
CA GLY A 163 9.52 -0.78 -12.33
C GLY A 163 9.11 0.24 -13.39
N PHE A 164 9.15 -0.16 -14.66
CA PHE A 164 8.85 0.73 -15.79
C PHE A 164 7.35 0.78 -16.11
N GLY A 165 6.68 -0.38 -16.14
CA GLY A 165 5.26 -0.48 -16.49
C GLY A 165 4.96 0.14 -17.86
N MET A 166 4.10 1.18 -17.90
CA MET A 166 3.78 1.95 -19.12
C MET A 166 4.78 3.07 -19.43
N GLY A 167 5.78 3.29 -18.57
CA GLY A 167 6.73 4.40 -18.68
C GLY A 167 6.12 5.76 -18.33
N LEU A 168 5.01 5.80 -17.57
CA LEU A 168 4.33 7.05 -17.20
C LEU A 168 5.20 7.93 -16.30
N VAL A 169 5.75 7.35 -15.24
CA VAL A 169 6.66 8.05 -14.33
C VAL A 169 7.97 8.39 -15.03
N ASP A 170 8.50 7.48 -15.86
CA ASP A 170 9.74 7.70 -16.59
C ASP A 170 9.61 8.87 -17.56
N ALA A 171 8.50 8.94 -18.31
CA ALA A 171 8.21 10.06 -19.20
C ALA A 171 8.10 11.37 -18.44
N ALA A 172 7.49 11.37 -17.24
CA ALA A 172 7.41 12.54 -16.37
C ALA A 172 8.79 12.95 -15.82
N ILE A 173 9.60 12.00 -15.34
CA ILE A 173 10.98 12.23 -14.87
C ILE A 173 11.83 12.89 -15.96
N GLN A 174 11.73 12.42 -17.21
CA GLN A 174 12.49 12.97 -18.32
C GLN A 174 12.17 14.45 -18.61
N GLN A 175 11.00 14.96 -18.23
CA GLN A 175 10.67 16.39 -18.37
C GLN A 175 11.51 17.29 -17.45
N TYR A 176 12.07 16.73 -16.38
CA TYR A 176 12.95 17.43 -15.45
C TYR A 176 14.42 17.40 -15.86
N ASN A 177 14.77 16.78 -16.99
CA ASN A 177 16.13 16.69 -17.52
C ASN A 177 17.16 16.20 -16.47
N PRO A 178 16.98 15.01 -15.88
CA PRO A 178 17.95 14.47 -14.95
C PRO A 178 19.31 14.28 -15.64
N VAL A 179 20.38 14.41 -14.86
CA VAL A 179 21.75 14.11 -15.32
C VAL A 179 21.83 12.67 -15.81
N MET A 180 21.18 11.77 -15.08
CA MET A 180 21.07 10.37 -15.45
C MET A 180 19.76 9.79 -14.89
N HIS A 181 19.01 9.06 -15.71
CA HIS A 181 17.83 8.32 -15.31
C HIS A 181 18.04 6.80 -15.42
N THR A 182 18.16 6.10 -14.28
CA THR A 182 18.33 4.64 -14.24
C THR A 182 16.98 4.00 -14.12
N ILE A 183 16.68 3.03 -14.98
CA ILE A 183 15.40 2.30 -14.97
C ILE A 183 15.73 0.82 -14.77
N VAL A 184 15.18 0.22 -13.71
CA VAL A 184 15.21 -1.23 -13.51
C VAL A 184 13.88 -1.80 -13.98
N GLU A 185 13.93 -2.75 -14.90
CA GLU A 185 12.74 -3.44 -15.42
C GLU A 185 12.99 -4.95 -15.45
N ALA A 186 12.08 -5.70 -14.83
CA ALA A 186 12.21 -7.13 -14.65
C ALA A 186 11.47 -7.95 -15.71
N HIS A 187 10.33 -7.45 -16.19
CA HIS A 187 9.44 -8.19 -17.08
C HIS A 187 9.93 -8.17 -18.53
N PRO A 188 10.19 -9.34 -19.15
CA PRO A 188 10.77 -9.41 -20.50
C PRO A 188 9.96 -8.66 -21.57
N GLU A 189 8.63 -8.83 -21.60
CA GLU A 189 7.78 -8.17 -22.60
C GLU A 189 7.69 -6.65 -22.42
N VAL A 190 7.75 -6.15 -21.18
CA VAL A 190 7.80 -4.70 -20.87
C VAL A 190 9.15 -4.13 -21.29
N TYR A 191 10.24 -4.82 -20.97
CA TYR A 191 11.58 -4.47 -21.43
C TYR A 191 11.68 -4.39 -22.95
N GLU A 192 11.18 -5.40 -23.67
CA GLU A 192 11.15 -5.38 -25.14
C GLU A 192 10.38 -4.18 -25.69
N ARG A 193 9.23 -3.84 -25.09
CA ARG A 193 8.44 -2.66 -25.47
C ARG A 193 9.21 -1.37 -25.22
N MET A 194 9.88 -1.26 -24.08
CA MET A 194 10.72 -0.12 -23.72
C MET A 194 11.82 0.12 -24.77
N ILE A 195 12.53 -0.94 -25.17
CA ILE A 195 13.57 -0.86 -26.22
C ILE A 195 12.97 -0.46 -27.57
N ARG A 196 11.87 -1.09 -28.00
CA ARG A 196 11.18 -0.73 -29.26
C ARG A 196 10.68 0.71 -29.28
N SER A 197 10.41 1.30 -28.12
CA SER A 197 9.95 2.69 -27.97
C SER A 197 11.10 3.70 -27.90
N GLY A 198 12.36 3.27 -28.10
CA GLY A 198 13.52 4.16 -28.17
C GLY A 198 14.12 4.56 -26.82
N TRP A 199 13.71 3.95 -25.70
CA TRP A 199 14.25 4.29 -24.38
C TRP A 199 15.74 3.97 -24.23
N GLY A 200 16.21 2.90 -24.88
CA GLY A 200 17.63 2.54 -24.89
C GLY A 200 18.51 3.46 -25.75
N GLU A 201 17.91 4.36 -26.53
CA GLU A 201 18.61 5.30 -27.41
C GLU A 201 18.79 6.69 -26.78
N LYS A 202 18.19 6.94 -25.61
CA LYS A 202 18.29 8.22 -24.90
C LYS A 202 19.66 8.32 -24.20
N ASP A 203 20.39 9.40 -24.50
CA ASP A 203 21.75 9.62 -23.98
C ASP A 203 21.86 9.65 -22.45
N ASN A 204 20.81 10.08 -21.75
CA ASN A 204 20.75 10.19 -20.29
C ASN A 204 19.92 9.09 -19.62
N VAL A 205 19.68 7.96 -20.29
CA VAL A 205 18.95 6.82 -19.73
C VAL A 205 19.86 5.60 -19.65
N LYS A 206 19.91 4.96 -18.47
CA LYS A 206 20.53 3.65 -18.25
C LYS A 206 19.46 2.64 -17.90
N ILE A 207 19.26 1.65 -18.76
CA ILE A 207 18.35 0.54 -18.47
C ILE A 207 19.14 -0.62 -17.85
N VAL A 208 18.61 -1.17 -16.75
CA VAL A 208 19.12 -2.37 -16.09
C VAL A 208 18.02 -3.42 -16.13
N PHE A 209 18.22 -4.48 -16.92
CA PHE A 209 17.26 -5.56 -17.05
C PHE A 209 17.43 -6.60 -15.94
N GLY A 210 16.34 -6.95 -15.27
CA GLY A 210 16.30 -7.94 -14.20
C GLY A 210 15.51 -7.46 -12.99
N ARG A 211 15.24 -8.37 -12.07
CA ARG A 211 14.61 -8.01 -10.79
C ARG A 211 15.55 -7.14 -9.98
N TRP A 212 15.03 -6.16 -9.24
CA TRP A 212 15.85 -5.24 -8.46
C TRP A 212 16.75 -6.00 -7.48
N GLN A 213 16.25 -7.07 -6.86
CA GLN A 213 16.97 -7.96 -5.95
C GLN A 213 18.27 -8.50 -6.59
N ASP A 214 18.20 -8.91 -7.85
CA ASP A 214 19.32 -9.51 -8.56
C ASP A 214 20.32 -8.46 -9.08
N VAL A 215 19.84 -7.24 -9.32
CA VAL A 215 20.64 -6.16 -9.93
C VAL A 215 21.09 -5.08 -8.95
N LEU A 216 20.79 -5.19 -7.66
CA LEU A 216 21.20 -4.25 -6.61
C LEU A 216 22.70 -3.88 -6.70
N SER A 217 23.57 -4.86 -6.96
CA SER A 217 25.02 -4.65 -7.08
C SER A 217 25.45 -3.77 -8.26
N GLN A 218 24.55 -3.53 -9.22
CA GLN A 218 24.78 -2.69 -10.41
C GLN A 218 24.27 -1.25 -10.22
N LEU A 219 23.56 -0.99 -9.12
CA LEU A 219 22.98 0.31 -8.80
C LEU A 219 24.01 1.21 -8.10
N GLY A 220 23.89 2.50 -8.35
CA GLY A 220 24.70 3.52 -7.70
C GLY A 220 23.96 4.20 -6.55
N THR A 221 24.34 5.45 -6.29
CA THR A 221 23.61 6.34 -5.38
C THR A 221 22.82 7.37 -6.17
N TYR A 222 21.65 7.76 -5.68
CA TYR A 222 20.68 8.58 -6.41
C TYR A 222 20.21 9.78 -5.58
N ASP A 223 19.92 10.87 -6.28
CA ASP A 223 19.34 12.09 -5.73
C ASP A 223 17.80 11.96 -5.62
N GLY A 224 17.20 11.05 -6.40
CA GLY A 224 15.80 10.68 -6.31
C GLY A 224 15.56 9.22 -6.64
N ILE A 225 14.65 8.57 -5.93
CA ILE A 225 14.28 7.17 -6.17
C ILE A 225 12.76 7.05 -6.20
N PHE A 226 12.22 6.47 -7.27
CA PHE A 226 10.84 6.01 -7.36
C PHE A 226 10.77 4.48 -7.41
N PHE A 227 9.82 3.88 -6.68
CA PHE A 227 9.61 2.44 -6.62
C PHE A 227 8.14 2.09 -6.89
N ASP A 228 7.89 1.31 -7.95
CA ASP A 228 6.57 0.87 -8.39
C ASP A 228 6.65 -0.48 -9.13
N THR A 229 6.76 -1.55 -8.37
CA THR A 229 6.87 -2.91 -8.92
C THR A 229 5.52 -3.61 -8.96
N TYR A 230 5.30 -4.42 -10.01
CA TYR A 230 4.15 -5.31 -10.11
C TYR A 230 4.50 -6.73 -9.69
N GLY A 231 3.55 -7.44 -9.10
CA GLY A 231 3.73 -8.84 -8.67
C GLY A 231 4.52 -9.00 -7.38
N GLU A 232 4.86 -7.88 -6.73
CA GLU A 232 5.55 -7.83 -5.45
C GLU A 232 4.57 -7.48 -4.32
N TYR A 233 4.86 -7.98 -3.12
CA TYR A 233 4.03 -7.80 -1.93
C TYR A 233 4.68 -6.83 -0.94
N TYR A 234 3.98 -6.55 0.15
CA TYR A 234 4.46 -5.66 1.22
C TYR A 234 5.89 -5.95 1.67
N GLU A 235 6.25 -7.22 1.86
CA GLU A 235 7.58 -7.60 2.34
C GLU A 235 8.69 -7.28 1.34
N ASP A 236 8.39 -7.24 0.04
CA ASP A 236 9.38 -6.89 -1.01
C ASP A 236 9.63 -5.37 -1.01
N LEU A 237 8.57 -4.55 -0.88
CA LEU A 237 8.70 -3.10 -0.66
C LEU A 237 9.52 -2.80 0.61
N ARG A 238 9.19 -3.49 1.70
CA ARG A 238 9.90 -3.36 2.98
C ARG A 238 11.37 -3.81 2.87
N GLU A 239 11.65 -4.86 2.11
CA GLU A 239 13.02 -5.30 1.84
C GLU A 239 13.79 -4.23 1.06
N PHE A 240 13.19 -3.66 0.01
CA PHE A 240 13.78 -2.55 -0.73
C PHE A 240 14.11 -1.36 0.17
N HIS A 241 13.23 -1.01 1.13
CA HIS A 241 13.48 0.05 2.09
C HIS A 241 14.78 -0.17 2.90
N GLN A 242 15.17 -1.42 3.20
CA GLN A 242 16.43 -1.70 3.91
C GLN A 242 17.67 -1.30 3.10
N HIS A 243 17.55 -1.13 1.78
CA HIS A 243 18.64 -0.72 0.90
C HIS A 243 18.71 0.80 0.69
N LEU A 244 17.70 1.56 1.11
CA LEU A 244 17.68 3.02 0.96
C LEU A 244 18.91 3.73 1.55
N PRO A 245 19.45 3.35 2.74
CA PRO A 245 20.66 3.99 3.26
C PRO A 245 21.89 3.88 2.35
N ALA A 246 21.94 2.85 1.49
CA ALA A 246 23.03 2.66 0.53
C ALA A 246 22.73 3.30 -0.84
N LEU A 247 21.46 3.48 -1.19
CA LEU A 247 21.02 3.93 -2.52
C LEU A 247 20.67 5.42 -2.57
N LEU A 248 20.09 5.99 -1.52
CA LEU A 248 19.65 7.38 -1.49
C LEU A 248 20.74 8.28 -0.92
N LYS A 249 21.12 9.31 -1.66
CA LYS A 249 22.09 10.30 -1.20
C LYS A 249 21.48 11.18 -0.09
N PRO A 250 22.32 11.79 0.77
CA PRO A 250 21.88 12.88 1.64
C PRO A 250 21.18 13.99 0.84
N GLY A 251 20.05 14.47 1.35
CA GLY A 251 19.15 15.42 0.69
C GLY A 251 18.28 14.81 -0.43
N GLY A 252 18.45 13.53 -0.74
CA GLY A 252 17.67 12.84 -1.76
C GLY A 252 16.23 12.57 -1.33
N ILE A 253 15.36 12.37 -2.32
CA ILE A 253 13.93 12.06 -2.08
C ILE A 253 13.62 10.66 -2.57
N TYR A 254 13.02 9.87 -1.69
CA TYR A 254 12.42 8.58 -2.03
C TYR A 254 10.90 8.70 -2.09
N SER A 255 10.30 8.04 -3.06
CA SER A 255 8.85 7.93 -3.22
C SER A 255 8.50 6.56 -3.81
N PHE A 256 7.28 6.10 -3.57
CA PHE A 256 6.83 4.79 -4.05
C PHE A 256 5.34 4.81 -4.35
N PHE A 257 4.87 3.90 -5.21
CA PHE A 257 3.44 3.74 -5.43
C PHE A 257 2.75 3.17 -4.18
N ASN A 258 1.95 4.00 -3.52
CA ASN A 258 1.28 3.69 -2.27
C ASN A 258 -0.09 3.03 -2.52
N GLY A 259 -0.08 1.86 -3.18
CA GLY A 259 -1.29 1.17 -3.64
C GLY A 259 -1.96 0.23 -2.64
N LEU A 260 -1.34 -0.02 -1.47
CA LEU A 260 -1.78 -1.07 -0.55
C LEU A 260 -3.17 -0.80 0.02
N CYS A 261 -4.02 -1.82 -0.03
CA CYS A 261 -5.40 -1.74 0.45
C CYS A 261 -6.25 -0.62 -0.18
N GLY A 262 -6.00 -0.27 -1.45
CA GLY A 262 -6.78 0.74 -2.20
C GLY A 262 -8.30 0.47 -2.33
N GLY A 263 -8.82 -0.63 -1.78
CA GLY A 263 -10.25 -0.96 -1.72
C GLY A 263 -10.94 -0.67 -0.38
N ASN A 264 -10.21 -0.34 0.69
CA ASN A 264 -10.78 -0.01 2.01
C ASN A 264 -9.98 1.11 2.68
N ALA A 265 -10.65 2.19 3.06
CA ALA A 265 -9.99 3.41 3.55
C ALA A 265 -9.24 3.18 4.86
N PHE A 266 -9.87 2.52 5.84
CA PHE A 266 -9.23 2.23 7.11
C PHE A 266 -7.99 1.33 6.94
N PHE A 267 -8.08 0.28 6.12
CA PHE A 267 -6.95 -0.63 5.89
C PHE A 267 -5.78 0.10 5.21
N HIS A 268 -6.07 0.97 4.24
CA HIS A 268 -5.06 1.82 3.62
C HIS A 268 -4.36 2.72 4.66
N VAL A 269 -5.11 3.31 5.60
CA VAL A 269 -4.53 4.11 6.70
C VAL A 269 -3.63 3.26 7.61
N VAL A 270 -4.00 2.01 7.91
CA VAL A 270 -3.15 1.08 8.68
C VAL A 270 -1.81 0.88 7.97
N TYR A 271 -1.79 0.58 6.67
CA TYR A 271 -0.54 0.38 5.92
C TYR A 271 0.27 1.67 5.76
N CYS A 272 -0.38 2.82 5.57
CA CYS A 272 0.30 4.12 5.55
C CYS A 272 1.08 4.39 6.85
N ASN A 273 0.47 4.09 8.01
CA ASN A 273 1.14 4.23 9.31
C ASN A 273 2.21 3.18 9.53
N LEU A 274 1.96 1.93 9.12
CA LEU A 274 2.93 0.84 9.20
C LEU A 274 4.22 1.18 8.44
N VAL A 275 4.10 1.59 7.17
CA VAL A 275 5.25 1.98 6.34
C VAL A 275 5.97 3.18 6.95
N SER A 276 5.23 4.20 7.37
CA SER A 276 5.82 5.40 7.97
C SER A 276 6.62 5.07 9.24
N LEU A 277 6.12 4.16 10.09
CA LEU A 277 6.84 3.68 11.26
C LEU A 277 8.11 2.92 10.87
N GLU A 278 8.05 2.00 9.91
CA GLU A 278 9.24 1.25 9.47
C GLU A 278 10.29 2.16 8.80
N MET A 279 9.86 3.14 8.01
CA MET A 279 10.74 4.17 7.44
C MET A 279 11.41 5.02 8.54
N GLN A 280 10.67 5.39 9.58
CA GLN A 280 11.21 6.11 10.73
C GLN A 280 12.29 5.31 11.46
N HIS A 281 12.13 3.99 11.59
CA HIS A 281 13.17 3.12 12.18
C HIS A 281 14.45 3.07 11.33
N LEU A 282 14.35 3.33 10.02
CA LEU A 282 15.47 3.45 9.10
C LEU A 282 16.09 4.87 9.07
N GLY A 283 15.55 5.81 9.84
CA GLY A 283 16.04 7.19 9.87
C GLY A 283 15.42 8.09 8.82
N TYR A 284 14.24 7.75 8.27
CA TYR A 284 13.54 8.56 7.27
C TYR A 284 12.22 9.12 7.81
N SER A 285 11.92 10.37 7.46
CA SER A 285 10.58 10.93 7.60
C SER A 285 9.71 10.49 6.43
N THR A 286 8.39 10.40 6.63
CA THR A 286 7.43 10.10 5.56
C THR A 286 6.31 11.11 5.62
N GLN A 287 6.23 11.97 4.61
CA GLN A 287 5.11 12.88 4.40
C GLN A 287 4.11 12.24 3.43
N LEU A 288 2.84 12.16 3.84
CA LEU A 288 1.74 11.65 3.01
C LEU A 288 0.94 12.83 2.47
N ILE A 289 1.15 13.18 1.19
CA ILE A 289 0.49 14.30 0.54
C ILE A 289 -0.82 13.82 -0.09
N PRO A 290 -1.99 14.34 0.33
CA PRO A 290 -3.27 13.91 -0.24
C PRO A 290 -3.45 14.44 -1.67
N LEU A 291 -3.77 13.55 -2.59
CA LEU A 291 -4.09 13.81 -3.99
C LEU A 291 -5.50 13.28 -4.28
N PRO A 292 -6.50 14.16 -4.48
CA PRO A 292 -7.83 13.74 -4.89
C PRO A 292 -7.78 13.03 -6.25
N VAL A 293 -8.33 11.83 -6.33
CA VAL A 293 -8.36 11.00 -7.55
C VAL A 293 -9.77 10.62 -7.99
N LYS A 294 -10.79 10.97 -7.21
CA LYS A 294 -12.21 10.64 -7.49
C LYS A 294 -12.63 10.92 -8.93
N ASP A 295 -12.23 12.06 -9.47
CA ASP A 295 -12.61 12.50 -10.82
C ASP A 295 -11.89 11.70 -11.93
N CYS A 296 -10.87 10.92 -11.59
CA CYS A 296 -10.09 10.08 -12.50
C CYS A 296 -10.53 8.60 -12.49
N LEU A 297 -11.51 8.22 -11.67
CA LEU A 297 -11.87 6.82 -11.38
C LEU A 297 -13.26 6.42 -11.90
N GLY A 298 -13.72 7.02 -13.00
CA GLY A 298 -14.99 6.68 -13.65
C GLY A 298 -15.11 5.18 -13.99
N GLU A 299 -16.33 4.67 -14.07
CA GLU A 299 -16.59 3.23 -14.34
C GLU A 299 -15.98 2.76 -15.67
N GLU A 300 -15.88 3.65 -16.64
CA GLU A 300 -15.24 3.41 -17.94
C GLU A 300 -13.76 3.02 -17.84
N VAL A 301 -13.04 3.54 -16.84
CA VAL A 301 -11.62 3.24 -16.62
C VAL A 301 -11.43 1.74 -16.37
N TRP A 302 -12.36 1.14 -15.64
CA TRP A 302 -12.31 -0.25 -15.19
C TRP A 302 -12.87 -1.25 -16.20
N GLN A 303 -13.30 -0.82 -17.39
CA GLN A 303 -13.80 -1.73 -18.41
C GLN A 303 -12.74 -2.76 -18.82
N GLY A 304 -13.11 -4.04 -18.74
CA GLY A 304 -12.23 -5.17 -19.02
C GLY A 304 -11.27 -5.53 -17.88
N VAL A 305 -11.23 -4.75 -16.80
CA VAL A 305 -10.41 -5.03 -15.61
C VAL A 305 -11.19 -5.91 -14.65
N ARG A 306 -10.63 -7.06 -14.31
CA ARG A 306 -11.30 -8.06 -13.45
C ARG A 306 -11.58 -7.55 -12.04
N HIS A 307 -10.63 -6.80 -11.46
CA HIS A 307 -10.71 -6.27 -10.09
C HIS A 307 -10.17 -4.84 -10.05
N LYS A 308 -10.95 -3.91 -9.49
CA LYS A 308 -10.49 -2.55 -9.21
C LYS A 308 -9.48 -2.60 -8.06
N TYR A 309 -8.20 -2.33 -8.36
CA TYR A 309 -7.17 -2.27 -7.32
C TYR A 309 -7.21 -0.96 -6.52
N TRP A 310 -7.93 0.05 -7.02
CA TRP A 310 -8.11 1.33 -6.37
C TRP A 310 -9.57 1.80 -6.41
N GLN A 311 -10.09 2.21 -5.27
CA GLN A 311 -11.48 2.65 -5.07
C GLN A 311 -11.60 3.84 -4.10
N LEU A 312 -10.49 4.37 -3.59
CA LEU A 312 -10.51 5.50 -2.66
C LEU A 312 -10.54 6.84 -3.41
N ASP A 313 -11.24 7.82 -2.83
CA ASP A 313 -11.36 9.17 -3.39
C ASP A 313 -10.03 9.96 -3.36
N THR A 314 -9.09 9.57 -2.50
CA THR A 314 -7.81 10.26 -2.27
C THR A 314 -6.67 9.25 -2.25
N TYR A 315 -5.65 9.51 -3.06
CA TYR A 315 -4.35 8.85 -3.00
C TYR A 315 -3.41 9.64 -2.09
N TYR A 316 -2.64 8.95 -1.25
CA TYR A 316 -1.65 9.60 -0.40
C TYR A 316 -0.26 9.38 -0.98
N LEU A 317 0.32 10.43 -1.57
CA LEU A 317 1.66 10.39 -2.16
C LEU A 317 2.72 10.42 -1.06
N PRO A 318 3.54 9.36 -0.90
CA PRO A 318 4.64 9.34 0.05
C PRO A 318 5.84 10.14 -0.47
N VAL A 319 6.29 11.12 0.31
CA VAL A 319 7.60 11.77 0.13
C VAL A 319 8.44 11.42 1.33
N CYS A 320 9.53 10.67 1.11
CA CYS A 320 10.42 10.21 2.15
C CYS A 320 11.79 10.87 2.02
N GLN A 321 12.32 11.36 3.14
CA GLN A 321 13.64 12.00 3.23
C GLN A 321 14.35 11.58 4.50
N SER A 322 15.67 11.61 4.51
CA SER A 322 16.43 11.38 5.74
C SER A 322 16.00 12.38 6.81
N ILE A 323 15.80 11.93 8.05
CA ILE A 323 15.42 12.80 9.18
C ILE A 323 16.51 13.86 9.44
N GLU A 324 17.77 13.56 9.12
CA GLU A 324 18.87 14.52 9.24
C GLU A 324 18.78 15.67 8.22
N ASP A 325 18.04 15.46 7.12
CA ASP A 325 17.85 16.40 6.02
C ASP A 325 16.45 17.05 6.01
N SER A 326 15.56 16.65 6.93
CA SER A 326 14.14 17.03 7.02
C SER A 326 13.89 18.35 7.76
#